data_AF-A0A3M1JL80-F1
#
_entry.id   AF-A0A3M1JL80-F1
#
_cell.length_a   1.000
_cell.length_b   1.000
_cell.length_c   1.000
_cell.angle_alpha   90.00
_cell.angle_beta   90.00
_cell.angle_gamma   90.00
#
_symmetry.space_group_name_H-M   'P 1'
#
loop_
_entity.id
_entity.type
_entity.pdbx_description
1 polymer ?
#
loop_
_entity_poly.entity_id
_entity_poly.type
_entity_poly.pdbx_seq_one_letter_code
_entity_poly.pdbx_strand_id
1 'polypeptide(L)'
;MRRRPSSLSAGFTLIELVIVIVIIAILSAVGIRSLGRISENRNFKSTLQIMEDLKDAIVGNPKVVENGIRIDFGYVGDTGQLPTSLTDLMTDPGVTGWDGPYVDYTGIEEDPTGYYRDAWGNLITYSVPANNTDPITLTSSGGGSPIVLVVANNKDEILNNTVALRVRNGDGYPLRGDDATVQIQYGGSAWQTMTYSSTLGYHISTVPIGIATLRFIVSGDTTLRHLAVGPNNSTTDPTLGLEYTVNPVYGTLTYV
;
A
#
# COMPACT_ATOMS: atom_id res chain seq x y z
N MET A 1 -32.51 -80.93 21.76
CA MET A 1 -33.11 -79.68 21.22
C MET A 1 -32.63 -78.51 22.08
N ARG A 2 -31.76 -77.64 21.54
CA ARG A 2 -31.04 -76.59 22.31
C ARG A 2 -31.73 -75.23 22.04
N ARG A 3 -32.43 -74.68 23.04
CA ARG A 3 -33.10 -73.36 22.94
C ARG A 3 -32.04 -72.25 22.85
N ARG A 4 -32.09 -71.43 21.80
CA ARG A 4 -31.33 -70.19 21.68
C ARG A 4 -31.92 -69.15 22.65
N PRO A 5 -31.10 -68.36 23.38
CA PRO A 5 -31.61 -67.23 24.14
C PRO A 5 -32.06 -66.13 23.16
N SER A 6 -33.31 -65.69 23.32
CA SER A 6 -33.85 -64.52 22.63
C SER A 6 -33.18 -63.26 23.20
N SER A 7 -32.53 -62.46 22.34
CA SER A 7 -32.13 -61.11 22.69
C SER A 7 -33.37 -60.31 23.07
N LEU A 8 -33.48 -59.92 24.33
CA LEU A 8 -34.50 -58.98 24.78
C LEU A 8 -34.21 -57.63 24.11
N SER A 9 -35.00 -57.27 23.10
CA SER A 9 -35.06 -55.88 22.63
C SER A 9 -35.66 -55.04 23.75
N ALA A 10 -34.80 -54.32 24.47
CA ALA A 10 -35.23 -53.28 25.40
C ALA A 10 -35.84 -52.14 24.58
N GLY A 11 -37.14 -51.90 24.73
CA GLY A 11 -37.81 -50.74 24.15
C GLY A 11 -37.35 -49.46 24.85
N PHE A 12 -37.03 -48.43 24.07
CA PHE A 12 -36.74 -47.09 24.59
C PHE A 12 -37.92 -46.58 25.42
N THR A 13 -37.64 -46.03 26.59
CA THR A 13 -38.68 -45.43 27.43
C THR A 13 -39.01 -44.02 26.94
N LEU A 14 -40.27 -43.58 27.10
CA LEU A 14 -40.66 -42.21 26.76
C LEU A 14 -39.81 -41.16 27.49
N ILE A 15 -39.45 -41.43 28.75
CA ILE A 15 -38.62 -40.51 29.54
C ILE A 15 -37.19 -40.38 28.97
N GLU A 16 -36.64 -41.46 28.42
CA GLU A 16 -35.31 -41.45 27.81
C GLU A 16 -35.27 -40.60 26.54
N LEU A 17 -36.31 -40.68 25.71
CA LEU A 17 -36.47 -39.78 24.55
C LEU A 17 -36.58 -38.31 25.01
N VAL A 18 -37.37 -38.05 26.07
CA VAL A 18 -37.54 -36.69 26.61
C VAL A 18 -36.23 -36.13 27.16
N ILE A 19 -35.43 -36.94 27.85
CA ILE A 19 -34.11 -36.51 28.36
C ILE A 19 -33.16 -36.19 27.19
N VAL A 20 -33.15 -37.01 26.14
CA VAL A 20 -32.29 -36.79 24.96
C VAL A 20 -32.62 -35.48 24.25
N ILE A 21 -33.90 -35.18 24.01
CA ILE A 21 -34.29 -33.92 23.35
C ILE A 21 -33.95 -32.69 24.21
N VAL A 22 -34.07 -32.80 25.54
CA VAL A 22 -33.69 -31.71 26.46
C VAL A 22 -32.19 -31.46 26.43
N ILE A 23 -31.37 -32.52 26.45
CA ILE A 23 -29.91 -32.41 26.34
C ILE A 23 -29.53 -31.78 25.00
N ILE A 24 -30.11 -32.23 23.87
CA ILE A 24 -29.84 -31.66 22.54
C ILE A 24 -30.24 -30.18 22.49
N ALA A 25 -31.37 -29.77 23.09
CA ALA A 25 -31.79 -28.38 23.12
C ALA A 25 -30.79 -27.49 23.87
N ILE A 26 -30.30 -27.95 25.04
CA ILE A 26 -29.31 -27.23 25.83
C ILE A 26 -27.98 -27.12 25.07
N LEU A 27 -27.50 -28.24 24.51
CA LEU A 27 -26.25 -28.26 23.74
C LEU A 27 -26.33 -27.39 22.48
N SER A 28 -27.47 -27.40 21.78
CA SER A 28 -27.71 -26.57 20.60
C SER A 28 -27.68 -25.07 20.95
N ALA A 29 -28.32 -24.68 22.06
CA ALA A 29 -28.33 -23.29 22.52
C ALA A 29 -26.93 -22.78 22.90
N VAL A 30 -26.07 -23.63 23.47
CA VAL A 30 -24.66 -23.29 23.76
C VAL A 30 -23.81 -23.26 22.49
N GLY A 31 -24.04 -24.21 21.56
CA GLY A 31 -23.31 -24.32 20.29
C GLY A 31 -23.47 -23.10 19.39
N ILE A 32 -24.68 -22.56 19.25
CA ILE A 32 -24.96 -21.40 18.39
C ILE A 32 -24.15 -20.16 18.82
N ARG A 33 -23.96 -19.95 20.12
CA ARG A 33 -23.18 -18.81 20.64
C ARG A 33 -21.69 -18.90 20.31
N SER A 34 -21.13 -20.11 20.22
CA SER A 34 -19.73 -20.32 19.83
C SER A 34 -19.51 -20.04 18.34
N LEU A 35 -20.44 -20.46 17.49
CA LEU A 35 -20.37 -20.25 16.04
C LEU A 35 -20.38 -18.76 15.66
N GLY A 36 -21.18 -17.93 16.34
CA GLY A 36 -21.21 -16.48 16.09
C GLY A 36 -19.87 -15.79 16.34
N ARG A 37 -19.17 -16.13 17.43
CA ARG A 37 -17.85 -15.54 17.75
C ARG A 37 -16.75 -15.96 16.77
N ILE A 38 -16.79 -17.21 16.31
CA ILE A 38 -15.85 -17.71 15.31
C ILE A 38 -16.09 -17.01 13.97
N SER A 39 -17.36 -16.81 13.59
CA SER A 39 -17.72 -16.07 12.37
C SER A 39 -17.23 -14.63 12.44
N GLU A 40 -17.44 -13.95 13.56
CA GLU A 40 -17.05 -12.55 13.73
C GLU A 40 -15.53 -12.35 13.63
N ASN A 41 -14.75 -13.20 14.31
CA ASN A 41 -13.29 -13.12 14.24
C ASN A 41 -12.74 -13.45 12.83
N ARG A 42 -13.41 -14.35 12.10
CA ARG A 42 -13.05 -14.63 10.70
C ARG A 42 -13.36 -13.43 9.81
N ASN A 43 -14.55 -12.84 9.97
CA ASN A 43 -14.97 -11.67 9.21
C ASN A 43 -14.03 -10.48 9.48
N PHE A 44 -13.70 -10.21 10.75
CA PHE A 44 -12.74 -9.18 11.12
C PHE A 44 -11.38 -9.37 10.43
N LYS A 45 -10.80 -10.57 10.50
CA LYS A 45 -9.51 -10.86 9.86
C LYS A 45 -9.56 -10.74 8.34
N SER A 46 -10.63 -11.23 7.73
CA SER A 46 -10.84 -11.11 6.29
C SER A 46 -10.94 -9.66 5.84
N THR A 47 -11.73 -8.85 6.55
CA THR A 47 -11.86 -7.41 6.27
C THR A 47 -10.55 -6.67 6.47
N LEU A 48 -9.81 -6.97 7.55
CA LEU A 48 -8.50 -6.35 7.78
C LEU A 48 -7.51 -6.69 6.65
N GLN A 49 -7.50 -7.93 6.17
CA GLN A 49 -6.65 -8.32 5.04
C GLN A 49 -6.99 -7.51 3.78
N ILE A 50 -8.28 -7.40 3.43
CA ILE A 50 -8.72 -6.59 2.28
C ILE A 50 -8.28 -5.13 2.43
N MET A 51 -8.40 -4.56 3.64
CA MET A 51 -8.00 -3.18 3.90
C MET A 51 -6.48 -2.98 3.78
N GLU A 52 -5.66 -3.94 4.23
CA GLU A 52 -4.21 -3.89 4.05
C GLU A 52 -3.82 -4.05 2.57
N ASP A 53 -4.49 -4.93 1.82
CA ASP A 53 -4.28 -5.09 0.38
C ASP A 53 -4.62 -3.79 -0.38
N LEU A 54 -5.73 -3.13 0.00
CA LEU A 54 -6.10 -1.81 -0.54
C LEU A 54 -5.10 -0.72 -0.18
N LYS A 55 -4.57 -0.75 1.05
CA LYS A 55 -3.54 0.19 1.47
C LYS A 55 -2.27 -0.01 0.65
N ASP A 56 -1.81 -1.25 0.49
CA ASP A 56 -0.65 -1.58 -0.35
C ASP A 56 -0.92 -1.18 -1.82
N ALA A 57 -2.13 -1.34 -2.34
CA ALA A 57 -2.47 -0.85 -3.68
C ALA A 57 -2.38 0.69 -3.81
N ILE A 58 -2.69 1.45 -2.74
CA ILE A 58 -2.63 2.92 -2.74
C ILE A 58 -1.19 3.42 -2.58
N VAL A 59 -0.47 2.94 -1.57
CA VAL A 59 0.85 3.49 -1.17
C VAL A 59 2.02 2.54 -1.37
N GLY A 60 1.79 1.33 -1.88
CA GLY A 60 2.76 0.25 -2.09
C GLY A 60 3.12 -0.52 -0.83
N ASN A 61 3.68 -1.71 -1.02
CA ASN A 61 4.19 -2.54 0.06
C ASN A 61 5.66 -2.19 0.40
N PRO A 62 5.97 -1.66 1.60
CA PRO A 62 7.34 -1.29 1.98
C PRO A 62 8.29 -2.49 2.15
N LYS A 63 7.77 -3.72 2.14
CA LYS A 63 8.58 -4.96 2.27
C LYS A 63 9.09 -5.46 0.92
N VAL A 64 8.59 -4.94 -0.20
CA VAL A 64 9.05 -5.33 -1.54
C VAL A 64 10.26 -4.48 -1.91
N VAL A 65 11.43 -5.11 -1.80
CA VAL A 65 12.73 -4.46 -1.89
C VAL A 65 13.61 -5.25 -2.85
N GLU A 66 14.26 -4.55 -3.78
CA GLU A 66 15.29 -5.09 -4.67
C GLU A 66 16.61 -4.35 -4.41
N ASN A 67 17.70 -5.10 -4.20
CA ASN A 67 19.02 -4.54 -3.90
C ASN A 67 19.04 -3.52 -2.73
N GLY A 68 18.19 -3.74 -1.72
CA GLY A 68 18.07 -2.84 -0.56
C GLY A 68 17.25 -1.57 -0.82
N ILE A 69 16.67 -1.42 -2.02
CA ILE A 69 15.84 -0.30 -2.44
C ILE A 69 14.39 -0.77 -2.54
N ARG A 70 13.46 -0.03 -1.92
CA ARG A 70 12.02 -0.28 -2.08
C ARG A 70 11.62 -0.02 -3.53
N ILE A 71 10.86 -0.94 -4.14
CA ILE A 71 10.43 -0.84 -5.54
C ILE A 71 8.91 -0.78 -5.72
N ASP A 72 8.13 -1.10 -4.68
CA ASP A 72 6.67 -1.04 -4.74
C ASP A 72 6.13 0.19 -3.99
N PHE A 73 5.44 1.08 -4.71
CA PHE A 73 4.86 2.32 -4.21
C PHE A 73 3.37 2.51 -4.55
N GLY A 74 2.76 1.51 -5.18
CA GLY A 74 1.35 1.53 -5.56
C GLY A 74 0.95 2.73 -6.42
N TYR A 75 -0.35 3.03 -6.44
CA TYR A 75 -0.93 4.11 -7.23
C TYR A 75 -0.25 5.46 -7.02
N VAL A 76 0.06 5.84 -5.77
CA VAL A 76 0.71 7.13 -5.46
C VAL A 76 2.12 7.19 -6.03
N GLY A 77 2.84 6.07 -5.99
CA GLY A 77 4.18 5.92 -6.59
C GLY A 77 4.23 6.24 -8.07
N ASP A 78 3.27 5.70 -8.79
CA ASP A 78 3.27 5.66 -10.25
C ASP A 78 2.65 6.92 -10.85
N THR A 79 1.63 7.47 -10.20
CA THR A 79 0.90 8.66 -10.67
C THR A 79 1.34 9.96 -10.00
N GLY A 80 2.02 9.88 -8.86
CA GLY A 80 2.37 11.04 -8.04
C GLY A 80 1.18 11.75 -7.38
N GLN A 81 -0.01 11.13 -7.38
CA GLN A 81 -1.21 11.68 -6.77
C GLN A 81 -2.04 10.60 -6.06
N LEU A 82 -2.99 11.03 -5.22
CA LEU A 82 -3.92 10.11 -4.57
C LEU A 82 -5.01 9.66 -5.55
N PRO A 83 -5.50 8.41 -5.44
CA PRO A 83 -6.70 8.02 -6.15
C PRO A 83 -7.88 8.87 -5.65
N THR A 84 -8.79 9.22 -6.55
CA THR A 84 -10.04 9.93 -6.19
C THR A 84 -11.05 8.98 -5.55
N SER A 85 -10.96 7.70 -5.91
CA SER A 85 -11.80 6.63 -5.41
C SER A 85 -11.09 5.28 -5.53
N LEU A 86 -11.59 4.25 -4.83
CA LEU A 86 -10.99 2.91 -4.91
C LEU A 86 -11.07 2.29 -6.31
N THR A 87 -11.98 2.75 -7.19
CA THR A 87 -12.08 2.24 -8.56
C THR A 87 -10.88 2.62 -9.42
N ASP A 88 -10.18 3.70 -9.08
CA ASP A 88 -8.96 4.15 -9.76
C ASP A 88 -7.81 3.15 -9.59
N LEU A 89 -7.91 2.27 -8.59
CA LEU A 89 -6.96 1.17 -8.39
C LEU A 89 -7.17 0.03 -9.39
N MET A 90 -8.36 -0.06 -10.00
CA MET A 90 -8.75 -1.14 -10.90
C MET A 90 -8.81 -0.70 -12.36
N THR A 91 -9.35 0.49 -12.60
CA THR A 91 -9.54 1.06 -13.93
C THR A 91 -8.72 2.33 -14.07
N ASP A 92 -8.01 2.48 -15.19
CA ASP A 92 -7.25 3.69 -15.49
C ASP A 92 -8.18 4.92 -15.47
N PRO A 93 -7.95 5.89 -14.55
CA PRO A 93 -8.72 7.12 -14.48
C PRO A 93 -8.30 8.15 -15.54
N GLY A 94 -7.43 7.80 -16.49
CA GLY A 94 -6.87 8.70 -17.50
C GLY A 94 -5.72 9.55 -16.97
N VAL A 95 -4.97 9.00 -16.00
CA VAL A 95 -3.91 9.72 -15.28
C VAL A 95 -2.55 9.29 -15.79
N THR A 96 -1.69 10.26 -16.07
CA THR A 96 -0.31 9.99 -16.48
C THR A 96 0.43 9.16 -15.43
N GLY A 97 1.12 8.12 -15.89
CA GLY A 97 1.91 7.25 -15.03
C GLY A 97 1.12 6.10 -14.40
N TRP A 98 -0.19 6.01 -14.60
CA TRP A 98 -0.96 4.85 -14.14
C TRP A 98 -0.41 3.55 -14.77
N ASP A 99 0.03 2.61 -13.93
CA ASP A 99 0.59 1.29 -14.31
C ASP A 99 -0.20 0.14 -13.65
N GLY A 100 -1.47 0.40 -13.35
CA GLY A 100 -2.36 -0.59 -12.76
C GLY A 100 -2.80 -1.66 -13.76
N PRO A 101 -3.73 -2.55 -13.36
CA PRO A 101 -4.47 -2.52 -12.10
C PRO A 101 -3.62 -2.85 -10.88
N TYR A 102 -3.88 -2.18 -9.76
CA TYR A 102 -3.16 -2.34 -8.49
C TYR A 102 -3.82 -3.35 -7.55
N VAL A 103 -4.98 -3.88 -7.92
CA VAL A 103 -5.73 -4.89 -7.18
C VAL A 103 -6.07 -6.07 -8.09
N ASP A 104 -6.00 -7.29 -7.56
CA ASP A 104 -6.42 -8.47 -8.30
C ASP A 104 -7.95 -8.63 -8.26
N TYR A 105 -8.59 -8.38 -9.40
CA TYR A 105 -10.04 -8.52 -9.57
C TYR A 105 -10.43 -9.68 -10.50
N THR A 106 -9.49 -10.56 -10.86
CA THR A 106 -9.66 -11.59 -11.90
C THR A 106 -10.70 -12.69 -11.59
N GLY A 107 -11.38 -12.62 -10.44
CA GLY A 107 -12.48 -13.50 -10.06
C GLY A 107 -13.78 -12.79 -9.68
N ILE A 108 -13.88 -11.48 -9.87
CA ILE A 108 -15.00 -10.63 -9.40
C ILE A 108 -15.62 -9.85 -10.59
N GLU A 109 -15.55 -10.43 -11.78
CA GLU A 109 -15.89 -9.78 -13.06
C GLU A 109 -17.36 -9.32 -13.14
N GLU A 110 -18.27 -9.97 -12.40
CA GLU A 110 -19.70 -9.62 -12.38
C GLU A 110 -20.03 -8.42 -11.47
N ASP A 111 -19.20 -8.12 -10.46
CA ASP A 111 -19.34 -6.96 -9.57
C ASP A 111 -17.95 -6.38 -9.22
N PRO A 112 -17.44 -5.40 -9.99
CA PRO A 112 -16.18 -4.72 -9.70
C PRO A 112 -16.12 -4.10 -8.30
N THR A 113 -17.28 -3.82 -7.68
CA THR A 113 -17.34 -3.30 -6.31
C THR A 113 -17.14 -4.37 -5.25
N GLY A 114 -17.21 -5.65 -5.62
CA GLY A 114 -17.06 -6.79 -4.73
C GLY A 114 -15.69 -6.85 -4.05
N TYR A 115 -14.62 -6.39 -4.72
CA TYR A 115 -13.28 -6.30 -4.12
C TYR A 115 -13.26 -5.31 -2.94
N TYR A 116 -14.10 -4.28 -2.97
CA TYR A 116 -14.15 -3.23 -1.96
C TYR A 116 -15.19 -3.50 -0.88
N ARG A 117 -15.70 -4.73 -0.76
CA ARG A 117 -16.66 -5.11 0.28
C ARG A 117 -15.97 -5.77 1.46
N ASP A 118 -16.42 -5.43 2.65
CA ASP A 118 -16.06 -6.15 3.87
C ASP A 118 -16.75 -7.53 3.95
N ALA A 119 -16.36 -8.33 4.93
CA ALA A 119 -16.91 -9.68 5.13
C ALA A 119 -18.40 -9.70 5.54
N TRP A 120 -19.04 -8.54 5.75
CA TRP A 120 -20.48 -8.41 5.98
C TRP A 120 -21.21 -7.84 4.75
N GLY A 121 -20.50 -7.61 3.64
CA GLY A 121 -21.03 -7.14 2.36
C GLY A 121 -21.14 -5.62 2.22
N ASN A 122 -20.69 -4.84 3.21
CA ASN A 122 -20.70 -3.38 3.14
C ASN A 122 -19.46 -2.88 2.41
N LEU A 123 -19.59 -1.75 1.71
CA LEU A 123 -18.43 -1.13 1.05
C LEU A 123 -17.46 -0.54 2.08
N ILE A 124 -16.18 -0.75 1.84
CA ILE A 124 -15.09 -0.06 2.53
C ILE A 124 -15.07 1.39 2.05
N THR A 125 -15.15 2.33 3.00
CA THR A 125 -15.07 3.75 2.70
C THR A 125 -13.61 4.20 2.65
N TYR A 126 -13.19 4.77 1.54
CA TYR A 126 -11.93 5.49 1.42
C TYR A 126 -12.14 6.98 1.69
N SER A 127 -11.37 7.55 2.60
CA SER A 127 -11.49 8.94 3.03
C SER A 127 -10.17 9.68 2.89
N VAL A 128 -10.16 10.72 2.04
CA VAL A 128 -9.07 11.67 1.90
C VAL A 128 -9.48 12.99 2.54
N PRO A 129 -8.82 13.43 3.62
CA PRO A 129 -9.21 14.66 4.30
C PRO A 129 -8.82 15.91 3.51
N ALA A 130 -9.56 16.99 3.75
CA ALA A 130 -9.26 18.30 3.16
C ALA A 130 -7.92 18.85 3.70
N ASN A 131 -7.68 18.78 5.00
CA ASN A 131 -6.44 19.22 5.61
C ASN A 131 -5.30 18.25 5.30
N ASN A 132 -4.11 18.78 5.05
CA ASN A 132 -2.94 17.95 4.78
C ASN A 132 -2.46 17.16 5.99
N THR A 133 -2.73 17.63 7.21
CA THR A 133 -2.27 17.03 8.46
C THR A 133 -3.12 15.87 8.98
N ASP A 134 -4.29 15.66 8.39
CA ASP A 134 -5.24 14.64 8.83
C ASP A 134 -4.96 13.30 8.12
N PRO A 135 -5.23 12.15 8.76
CA PRO A 135 -4.92 10.84 8.20
C PRO A 135 -5.85 10.45 7.06
N ILE A 136 -5.28 9.77 6.07
CA ILE A 136 -6.02 9.05 5.03
C ILE A 136 -6.44 7.70 5.60
N THR A 137 -7.71 7.34 5.45
CA THR A 137 -8.25 6.14 6.09
C THR A 137 -9.09 5.28 5.16
N LEU A 138 -9.05 3.98 5.43
CA LEU A 138 -10.04 3.00 4.99
C LEU A 138 -10.90 2.67 6.20
N THR A 139 -12.22 2.65 6.03
CA THR A 139 -13.18 2.34 7.11
C THR A 139 -14.16 1.26 6.68
N SER A 140 -14.26 0.18 7.45
CA SER A 140 -15.38 -0.78 7.39
C SER A 140 -16.32 -0.51 8.56
N SER A 141 -17.62 -0.44 8.27
CA SER A 141 -18.69 -0.27 9.28
C SER A 141 -19.35 -1.60 9.68
N GLY A 142 -18.84 -2.74 9.20
CA GLY A 142 -19.33 -4.08 9.54
C GLY A 142 -19.03 -4.49 10.99
N GLY A 143 -19.68 -5.55 11.49
CA GLY A 143 -19.38 -6.12 12.82
C GLY A 143 -19.87 -5.31 14.04
N GLY A 144 -20.59 -4.21 13.83
CA GLY A 144 -21.19 -3.38 14.88
C GLY A 144 -20.26 -2.33 15.49
N SER A 145 -18.95 -2.41 15.29
CA SER A 145 -17.98 -1.34 15.61
C SER A 145 -17.06 -1.14 14.40
N PRO A 146 -16.80 0.12 14.00
CA PRO A 146 -16.03 0.38 12.80
C PRO A 146 -14.57 -0.07 12.94
N ILE A 147 -14.04 -0.67 11.88
CA ILE A 147 -12.61 -0.94 11.71
C ILE A 147 -12.04 0.21 10.89
N VAL A 148 -11.05 0.92 11.43
CA VAL A 148 -10.37 2.02 10.76
C VAL A 148 -8.91 1.64 10.54
N LEU A 149 -8.48 1.58 9.28
CA LEU A 149 -7.09 1.41 8.89
C LEU A 149 -6.54 2.75 8.38
N VAL A 150 -5.41 3.17 8.93
CA VAL A 150 -4.68 4.35 8.45
C VAL A 150 -3.82 3.95 7.26
N VAL A 151 -4.07 4.59 6.12
CA VAL A 151 -3.26 4.45 4.89
C VAL A 151 -2.01 5.29 5.02
N ALA A 152 -2.17 6.55 5.43
CA ALA A 152 -1.11 7.53 5.68
C ALA A 152 -1.53 8.44 6.84
N ASN A 153 -0.60 8.84 7.71
CA ASN A 153 -0.90 9.68 8.87
C ASN A 153 -1.27 11.12 8.48
N ASN A 154 -0.79 11.56 7.32
CA ASN A 154 -1.08 12.86 6.72
C ASN A 154 -0.80 12.80 5.21
N LYS A 155 -1.25 13.76 4.41
CA LYS A 155 -1.00 13.78 2.96
C LYS A 155 0.44 14.15 2.62
N ASP A 156 1.07 14.98 3.44
CA ASP A 156 2.41 15.50 3.17
C ASP A 156 3.47 14.39 3.22
N GLU A 157 3.30 13.39 4.11
CA GLU A 157 4.24 12.25 4.20
C GLU A 157 4.30 11.41 2.93
N ILE A 158 3.29 11.45 2.07
CA ILE A 158 3.24 10.66 0.84
C ILE A 158 3.27 11.51 -0.44
N LEU A 159 2.90 12.80 -0.39
CA LEU A 159 2.86 13.68 -1.56
C LEU A 159 3.95 14.77 -1.56
N ASN A 160 4.43 15.20 -0.39
CA ASN A 160 5.28 16.37 -0.24
C ASN A 160 6.58 16.03 0.51
N ASN A 161 7.34 15.08 -0.01
CA ASN A 161 8.64 14.73 0.52
C ASN A 161 9.74 15.64 -0.03
N THR A 162 10.79 15.84 0.78
CA THR A 162 12.00 16.52 0.32
C THR A 162 12.99 15.51 -0.24
N VAL A 163 13.55 15.86 -1.40
CA VAL A 163 14.74 15.24 -1.98
C VAL A 163 15.83 16.29 -1.97
N ALA A 164 16.94 16.02 -1.28
CA ALA A 164 18.14 16.84 -1.26
C ALA A 164 19.39 16.02 -1.59
N LEU A 165 20.28 16.58 -2.40
CA LEU A 165 21.51 15.91 -2.83
C LEU A 165 22.66 16.89 -3.07
N ARG A 166 23.88 16.35 -3.01
CA ARG A 166 25.10 17.06 -3.41
C ARG A 166 25.69 16.35 -4.63
N VAL A 167 26.14 17.15 -5.59
CA VAL A 167 26.73 16.65 -6.84
C VAL A 167 28.22 16.92 -6.82
N ARG A 168 29.01 15.96 -7.29
CA ARG A 168 30.45 16.13 -7.53
C ARG A 168 30.79 15.71 -8.96
N ASN A 169 31.83 16.31 -9.52
CA ASN A 169 32.41 15.83 -10.77
C ASN A 169 33.26 14.57 -10.54
N GLY A 170 33.79 14.00 -11.62
CA GLY A 170 34.62 12.79 -11.56
C GLY A 170 35.90 12.88 -10.74
N ASP A 171 36.41 14.09 -10.56
CA ASP A 171 37.60 14.38 -9.74
C ASP A 171 37.24 14.66 -8.27
N GLY A 172 35.95 14.57 -7.90
CA GLY A 172 35.45 14.77 -6.54
C GLY A 172 35.19 16.23 -6.15
N TYR A 173 35.34 17.19 -7.07
CA TYR A 173 35.00 18.59 -6.82
C TYR A 173 33.47 18.77 -6.75
N PRO A 174 32.96 19.50 -5.75
CA PRO A 174 31.52 19.76 -5.63
C PRO A 174 31.05 20.68 -6.76
N LEU A 175 29.98 20.29 -7.43
CA LEU A 175 29.25 21.11 -8.39
C LEU A 175 28.13 21.84 -7.63
N ARG A 176 28.16 23.17 -7.67
CA ARG A 176 27.29 24.04 -6.87
C ARG A 176 26.55 25.03 -7.76
N GLY A 177 25.29 25.30 -7.43
CA GLY A 177 24.51 26.34 -8.12
C GLY A 177 24.53 26.16 -9.64
N ASP A 178 25.14 27.12 -10.33
CA ASP A 178 25.20 27.16 -11.80
C ASP A 178 26.20 26.16 -12.41
N ASP A 179 27.02 25.48 -11.61
CA ASP A 179 27.96 24.45 -12.10
C ASP A 179 27.23 23.22 -12.70
N ALA A 180 25.97 23.00 -12.31
CA ALA A 180 25.14 21.91 -12.80
C ALA A 180 23.65 22.29 -12.77
N THR A 181 22.90 21.82 -13.75
CA THR A 181 21.43 21.79 -13.65
C THR A 181 21.00 20.41 -13.19
N VAL A 182 20.30 20.33 -12.06
CA VAL A 182 19.72 19.10 -11.54
C VAL A 182 18.21 19.17 -11.69
N GLN A 183 17.63 18.15 -12.32
CA GLN A 183 16.19 18.01 -12.51
C GLN A 183 15.70 16.68 -11.95
N ILE A 184 14.43 16.63 -11.59
CA ILE A 184 13.75 15.43 -11.13
C ILE A 184 12.46 15.23 -11.93
N GLN A 185 12.11 13.97 -12.17
CA GLN A 185 10.84 13.56 -12.76
C GLN A 185 10.25 12.42 -11.92
N TYR A 186 8.95 12.47 -11.66
CA TYR A 186 8.21 11.49 -10.86
C TYR A 186 6.75 11.48 -11.31
N GLY A 187 6.01 10.38 -11.12
CA GLY A 187 4.58 10.34 -11.41
C GLY A 187 4.22 10.71 -12.87
N GLY A 188 5.12 10.43 -13.82
CA GLY A 188 5.01 10.88 -15.21
C GLY A 188 4.93 12.41 -15.42
N SER A 189 5.28 13.22 -14.41
CA SER A 189 5.33 14.68 -14.50
C SER A 189 6.34 15.17 -15.53
N ALA A 190 6.29 16.47 -15.86
CA ALA A 190 7.39 17.11 -16.58
C ALA A 190 8.63 17.22 -15.69
N TRP A 191 9.82 17.32 -16.31
CA TRP A 191 11.06 17.58 -15.57
C TRP A 191 10.98 18.85 -14.75
N GLN A 192 11.27 18.76 -13.45
CA GLN A 192 11.30 19.88 -12.52
C GLN A 192 12.74 20.19 -12.13
N THR A 193 13.15 21.44 -12.28
CA THR A 193 14.49 21.88 -11.86
C THR A 193 14.55 22.04 -10.34
N MET A 194 15.56 21.44 -9.71
CA MET A 194 15.81 21.54 -8.28
C MET A 194 16.48 22.86 -7.92
N THR A 195 16.17 23.41 -6.74
CA THR A 195 16.79 24.65 -6.24
C THR A 195 18.10 24.34 -5.54
N TYR A 196 19.13 25.17 -5.73
CA TYR A 196 20.38 25.05 -4.98
C TYR A 196 20.38 25.90 -3.71
N SER A 197 20.87 25.35 -2.60
CA SER A 197 21.27 26.10 -1.40
C SER A 197 22.61 25.58 -0.86
N SER A 198 23.36 26.43 -0.15
CA SER A 198 24.62 26.02 0.47
C SER A 198 24.44 24.98 1.57
N THR A 199 23.28 24.96 2.24
CA THR A 199 22.97 24.02 3.33
C THR A 199 22.57 22.64 2.78
N LEU A 200 21.57 22.60 1.90
CA LEU A 200 20.93 21.36 1.43
C LEU A 200 21.51 20.84 0.11
N GLY A 201 22.29 21.64 -0.61
CA GLY A 201 22.64 21.35 -2.01
C GLY A 201 21.44 21.55 -2.93
N TYR A 202 21.33 20.72 -3.97
CA TYR A 202 20.17 20.72 -4.87
C TYR A 202 19.01 20.03 -4.17
N HIS A 203 17.87 20.71 -4.06
CA HIS A 203 16.72 20.22 -3.32
C HIS A 203 15.37 20.64 -3.92
N ILE A 204 14.33 19.86 -3.58
CA ILE A 204 12.92 20.12 -3.88
C ILE A 204 12.06 19.41 -2.81
N SER A 205 10.91 19.98 -2.45
CA SER A 205 10.08 19.52 -1.30
C SER A 205 8.65 19.12 -1.68
N THR A 206 8.41 18.86 -2.97
CA THR A 206 7.08 18.54 -3.53
C THR A 206 7.06 17.16 -4.19
N VAL A 207 7.90 16.25 -3.71
CA VAL A 207 8.11 14.94 -4.34
C VAL A 207 7.20 13.90 -3.67
N PRO A 208 6.30 13.24 -4.40
CA PRO A 208 5.52 12.13 -3.85
C PRO A 208 6.44 10.93 -3.59
N ILE A 209 5.94 9.97 -2.80
CA ILE A 209 6.58 8.66 -2.72
C ILE A 209 6.59 8.01 -4.10
N GLY A 210 7.56 7.14 -4.37
CA GLY A 210 7.70 6.52 -5.68
C GLY A 210 9.15 6.37 -6.12
N ILE A 211 9.33 5.87 -7.34
CA ILE A 211 10.61 5.90 -8.03
C ILE A 211 10.69 7.20 -8.85
N ALA A 212 11.58 8.09 -8.44
CA ALA A 212 11.91 9.30 -9.19
C ALA A 212 13.12 9.06 -10.09
N THR A 213 13.19 9.81 -11.19
CA THR A 213 14.39 9.89 -12.04
C THR A 213 15.03 11.25 -11.88
N LEU A 214 16.31 11.26 -11.52
CA LEU A 214 17.17 12.42 -11.48
C LEU A 214 17.90 12.57 -12.81
N ARG A 215 18.03 13.81 -13.26
CA ARG A 215 18.80 14.22 -14.43
C ARG A 215 19.82 15.27 -14.01
N PHE A 216 21.09 14.96 -14.22
CA PHE A 216 22.20 15.86 -13.98
C PHE A 216 22.73 16.35 -15.32
N ILE A 217 22.78 17.67 -15.52
CA ILE A 217 23.30 18.30 -16.73
C ILE A 217 24.53 19.12 -16.33
N VAL A 218 25.70 18.72 -16.79
CA VAL A 218 26.99 19.33 -16.45
C VAL A 218 27.77 19.59 -17.74
N SER A 219 28.06 20.86 -18.04
CA SER A 219 28.79 21.25 -19.25
C SER A 219 28.22 20.67 -20.57
N GLY A 220 26.90 20.43 -20.62
CA GLY A 220 26.21 19.84 -21.77
C GLY A 220 26.11 18.32 -21.77
N ASP A 221 26.79 17.62 -20.85
CA ASP A 221 26.64 16.18 -20.65
C ASP A 221 25.46 15.87 -19.73
N THR A 222 24.75 14.77 -19.97
CA THR A 222 23.54 14.38 -19.23
C THR A 222 23.70 12.99 -18.63
N THR A 223 23.51 12.90 -17.31
CA THR A 223 23.49 11.62 -16.58
C THR A 223 22.15 11.42 -15.89
N LEU A 224 21.60 10.21 -15.96
CA LEU A 224 20.35 9.83 -15.30
C LEU A 224 20.60 8.89 -14.11
N ARG A 225 19.81 9.01 -13.05
CA ARG A 225 19.80 8.11 -11.89
C ARG A 225 18.39 7.91 -11.37
N HIS A 226 18.08 6.72 -10.88
CA HIS A 226 16.82 6.47 -10.19
C HIS A 226 17.00 6.66 -8.68
N LEU A 227 15.93 7.13 -8.02
CA LEU A 227 15.88 7.36 -6.60
C LEU A 227 14.52 6.89 -6.06
N ALA A 228 14.54 5.98 -5.10
CA ALA A 228 13.36 5.64 -4.32
C ALA A 228 13.09 6.73 -3.27
N VAL A 229 11.89 7.30 -3.29
CA VAL A 229 11.42 8.30 -2.34
C VAL A 229 10.42 7.62 -1.39
N GLY A 230 10.85 7.38 -0.15
CA GLY A 230 10.01 6.85 0.91
C GLY A 230 9.20 7.93 1.64
N PRO A 231 8.18 7.55 2.42
CA PRO A 231 7.37 8.51 3.16
C PRO A 231 8.13 9.17 4.31
N ASN A 232 7.57 10.25 4.85
CA ASN A 232 8.07 10.96 6.03
C ASN A 232 9.50 11.53 5.88
N ASN A 233 9.80 12.07 4.70
CA ASN A 233 10.91 13.01 4.52
C ASN A 233 12.31 12.46 4.89
N SER A 234 12.67 11.29 4.36
CA SER A 234 13.96 10.62 4.66
C SER A 234 15.22 11.32 4.13
N THR A 235 15.17 12.56 3.60
CA THR A 235 16.39 13.28 3.16
C THR A 235 16.59 14.62 3.87
N THR A 236 16.48 14.62 5.20
CA THR A 236 16.90 15.78 6.04
C THR A 236 18.19 15.53 6.82
N ASP A 237 18.86 14.39 6.61
CA ASP A 237 20.17 14.18 7.21
C ASP A 237 21.29 14.66 6.24
N PRO A 238 21.95 15.80 6.53
CA PRO A 238 23.05 16.31 5.72
C PRO A 238 24.32 15.43 5.75
N THR A 239 24.33 14.35 6.55
CA THR A 239 25.36 13.31 6.61
C THR A 239 24.99 12.00 5.88
N LEU A 240 23.71 11.81 5.54
CA LEU A 240 23.22 10.73 4.67
C LEU A 240 22.90 11.22 3.25
N GLY A 241 23.18 12.50 2.96
CA GLY A 241 22.92 13.13 1.67
C GLY A 241 23.51 12.28 0.56
N LEU A 242 22.65 11.76 -0.31
CA LEU A 242 23.04 10.97 -1.46
C LEU A 242 24.06 11.78 -2.26
N GLU A 243 25.33 11.36 -2.20
CA GLU A 243 26.39 11.94 -3.01
C GLU A 243 26.42 11.20 -4.34
N TYR A 244 26.12 11.93 -5.43
CA TYR A 244 26.24 11.39 -6.78
C TYR A 244 27.47 12.00 -7.46
N THR A 245 28.39 11.12 -7.86
CA THR A 245 29.51 11.48 -8.74
C THR A 245 29.04 11.39 -10.18
N VAL A 246 29.10 12.51 -10.88
CA VAL A 246 28.85 12.58 -12.33
C VAL A 246 30.20 12.68 -13.02
N ASN A 247 30.52 11.71 -13.87
CA ASN A 247 31.72 11.71 -14.70
C ASN A 247 31.37 12.28 -16.09
N PRO A 248 31.71 13.54 -16.41
CA PRO A 248 31.56 14.04 -17.77
C PRO A 248 32.75 13.55 -18.60
N VAL A 249 32.70 12.32 -19.13
CA VAL A 249 33.79 11.78 -19.97
C VAL A 249 33.22 10.85 -21.06
N TYR A 250 33.03 11.43 -22.25
CA TYR A 250 32.81 10.81 -23.57
C TYR A 250 31.62 9.85 -23.75
N GLY A 251 30.65 10.30 -24.56
CA GLY A 251 30.04 9.50 -25.63
C GLY A 251 29.31 8.23 -25.21
N THR A 252 27.98 8.27 -25.34
CA THR A 252 27.11 7.13 -25.74
C THR A 252 27.56 5.74 -25.26
N LEU A 253 27.06 5.30 -24.12
CA LEU A 253 27.05 3.88 -23.79
C LEU A 253 25.67 3.45 -23.30
N THR A 254 24.92 2.90 -24.26
CA THR A 254 23.89 1.88 -24.07
C THR A 254 24.42 0.78 -23.16
N TYR A 255 23.66 0.36 -22.15
CA TYR A 255 23.84 -0.96 -21.56
C TYR A 255 22.49 -1.61 -21.29
N VAL A 256 22.32 -2.71 -22.03
CA VAL A 256 21.44 -3.90 -21.97
C VAL A 256 20.36 -3.91 -20.89
#